data_AF-J3GEQ5-F1
#
_entry.id   AF-J3GEQ5-F1
#
_cell.length_a   1.000
_cell.length_b   1.000
_cell.length_c   1.000
_cell.angle_alpha   90.00
_cell.angle_beta   90.00
_cell.angle_gamma   90.00
#
_symmetry.space_group_name_H-M   'P 1'
#
loop_
_entity.id
_entity.type
_entity.pdbx_description
1 polymer ?
#
loop_
_entity_poly.entity_id
_entity_poly.type
_entity_poly.pdbx_seq_one_letter_code
_entity_poly.pdbx_strand_id
1 'polypeptide(L)'
;MTWPNGWAVEVVSQDEANPQVSRQRAVKNDQDGTPVMVMELTMTQVESGHQVNLEGVLLEMRKSVQKDFFQGGYQSVCTKIHPTTLSRLSALETTCTITQNGRHVLSQTLVAAVDADKAYVLSYAGQAEVYKASQDDIAAARNSLKL
;
A
#
# COMPACT_ATOMS: atom_id res chain seq x y z
N MET A 1 5.35 12.29 -5.09
CA MET A 1 5.68 11.71 -3.77
C MET A 1 7.16 11.89 -3.55
N THR A 2 7.61 12.14 -2.32
CA THR A 2 9.03 12.06 -1.97
C THR A 2 9.27 10.73 -1.29
N TRP A 3 10.04 9.85 -1.92
CA TRP A 3 10.41 8.58 -1.33
C TRP A 3 11.45 8.78 -0.22
N PRO A 4 11.41 7.97 0.87
CA PRO A 4 12.39 8.12 1.94
C PRO A 4 13.81 7.87 1.46
N ASN A 5 14.78 8.49 2.13
CA ASN A 5 16.19 8.33 1.78
C ASN A 5 16.61 6.85 1.85
N GLY A 6 17.41 6.40 0.88
CA GLY A 6 17.90 5.02 0.80
C GLY A 6 16.90 4.03 0.19
N TRP A 7 15.70 4.47 -0.20
CA TRP A 7 14.78 3.66 -0.99
C TRP A 7 15.08 3.78 -2.49
N ALA A 8 15.11 2.66 -3.19
CA ALA A 8 15.28 2.61 -4.64
C ALA A 8 13.92 2.77 -5.32
N VAL A 9 13.79 3.75 -6.22
CA VAL A 9 12.58 3.95 -7.02
C VAL A 9 12.57 2.96 -8.17
N GLU A 10 11.49 2.20 -8.29
CA GLU A 10 11.32 1.25 -9.39
C GLU A 10 10.51 1.88 -10.52
N VAL A 11 10.90 1.58 -11.76
CA VAL A 11 10.10 1.93 -12.94
C VAL A 11 8.93 0.97 -13.00
N VAL A 12 7.73 1.48 -12.74
CA VAL A 12 6.48 0.73 -12.95
C VAL A 12 5.95 1.09 -14.33
N SER A 13 5.90 0.12 -15.24
CA SER A 13 5.32 0.31 -16.56
C SER A 13 3.86 0.74 -16.42
N GLN A 14 3.51 1.84 -17.09
CA GLN A 14 2.11 2.22 -17.22
C GLN A 14 1.40 1.20 -18.10
N ASP A 15 0.22 0.77 -17.68
CA ASP A 15 -0.61 -0.11 -18.49
C ASP A 15 -1.25 0.72 -19.60
N GLU A 16 -0.80 0.54 -20.84
CA GLU A 16 -1.34 1.26 -22.00
C GLU A 16 -2.81 0.95 -22.24
N ALA A 17 -3.30 -0.22 -21.80
CA ALA A 17 -4.71 -0.57 -21.87
C ALA A 17 -5.55 0.15 -20.80
N ASN A 18 -4.92 0.70 -19.76
CA ASN A 18 -5.58 1.44 -18.70
C ASN A 18 -4.84 2.75 -18.36
N PRO A 19 -4.83 3.73 -19.29
CA PRO A 19 -4.08 4.97 -19.14
C PRO A 19 -4.55 5.84 -17.98
N GLN A 20 -5.75 5.57 -17.44
CA GLN A 20 -6.34 6.24 -16.28
C GLN A 20 -5.66 5.85 -14.96
N VAL A 21 -4.82 4.82 -14.98
CA VAL A 21 -4.08 4.34 -13.81
C VAL A 21 -2.62 4.77 -13.91
N SER A 22 -2.11 5.39 -12.85
CA SER A 22 -0.67 5.62 -12.69
C SER A 22 -0.16 4.96 -11.41
N ARG A 23 1.07 4.45 -11.46
CA ARG A 23 1.70 3.77 -10.33
C ARG A 23 3.10 4.33 -10.11
N GLN A 24 3.46 4.48 -8.84
CA GLN A 24 4.82 4.81 -8.42
C GLN A 24 5.19 3.83 -7.32
N ARG A 25 6.40 3.25 -7.40
CA ARG A 25 6.88 2.27 -6.44
C ARG A 25 8.30 2.59 -6.00
N ALA A 26 8.57 2.32 -4.73
CA ALA A 26 9.93 2.30 -4.21
C ALA A 26 10.12 1.08 -3.29
N VAL A 27 11.35 0.58 -3.25
CA VAL A 27 11.76 -0.58 -2.45
C VAL A 27 12.90 -0.21 -1.50
N LYS A 28 12.86 -0.75 -0.30
CA LYS A 28 13.97 -0.75 0.65
C LYS A 28 14.67 -2.10 0.53
N ASN A 29 15.97 -2.06 0.29
CA ASN A 29 16.80 -3.26 0.18
C ASN A 29 17.66 -3.41 1.44
N ASP A 30 18.01 -4.64 1.78
CA ASP A 30 19.05 -4.93 2.77
C ASP A 30 20.46 -4.75 2.18
N GLN A 31 21.47 -5.15 2.96
CA GLN A 31 22.89 -5.01 2.58
C GLN A 31 23.26 -5.86 1.36
N ASP A 32 22.53 -6.95 1.11
CA ASP A 32 22.75 -7.86 -0.03
C ASP A 32 21.95 -7.41 -1.27
N GLY A 33 21.21 -6.30 -1.17
CA GLY A 33 20.35 -5.80 -2.24
C GLY A 33 19.01 -6.52 -2.34
N THR A 34 18.64 -7.34 -1.34
CA THR A 34 17.36 -8.05 -1.33
C THR A 34 16.24 -7.11 -0.89
N PRO A 35 15.10 -7.04 -1.62
CA PRO A 35 13.96 -6.25 -1.19
C PRO A 35 13.38 -6.75 0.14
N VAL A 36 13.39 -5.89 1.15
CA VAL A 36 12.84 -6.19 2.49
C VAL A 36 11.56 -5.42 2.78
N MET A 37 11.28 -4.38 1.99
CA MET A 37 10.05 -3.61 2.05
C MET A 37 9.75 -2.93 0.72
N VAL A 38 8.48 -2.78 0.39
CA VAL A 38 7.97 -2.11 -0.80
C VAL A 38 6.87 -1.12 -0.40
N MET A 39 6.86 0.03 -1.07
CA MET A 39 5.75 0.98 -1.04
C MET A 39 5.32 1.26 -2.47
N GLU A 40 4.02 1.26 -2.72
CA GLU A 40 3.43 1.59 -4.01
C GLU A 40 2.25 2.54 -3.81
N LEU A 41 2.27 3.64 -4.54
CA LEU A 41 1.14 4.54 -4.71
C LEU A 41 0.51 4.27 -6.07
N THR A 42 -0.76 3.88 -6.07
CA THR A 42 -1.61 3.83 -7.26
C THR A 42 -2.58 5.00 -7.24
N MET A 43 -2.66 5.72 -8.35
CA MET A 43 -3.71 6.70 -8.62
C MET A 43 -4.58 6.18 -9.76
N THR A 44 -5.89 6.34 -9.63
CA THR A 44 -6.86 6.01 -10.68
C THR A 44 -7.76 7.21 -10.89
N GLN A 45 -7.85 7.68 -12.13
CA GLN A 45 -8.85 8.67 -12.51
C GLN A 45 -10.24 8.03 -12.43
N VAL A 46 -11.16 8.69 -11.74
CA VAL A 46 -12.57 8.30 -11.62
C VAL A 46 -13.46 9.37 -12.24
N GLU A 47 -14.71 9.02 -12.56
CA GLU A 47 -15.68 9.99 -13.05
C GLU A 47 -15.95 11.06 -12.00
N SER A 48 -16.01 12.33 -12.43
CA SER A 48 -16.30 13.44 -11.53
C SER A 48 -17.68 13.28 -10.90
N GLY A 49 -17.78 13.47 -9.59
CA GLY A 49 -19.01 13.26 -8.82
C GLY A 49 -19.31 11.80 -8.50
N HIS A 50 -18.50 10.84 -8.96
CA HIS A 50 -18.62 9.45 -8.56
C HIS A 50 -18.24 9.27 -7.09
N GLN A 51 -19.17 8.75 -6.27
CA GLN A 51 -18.87 8.38 -4.89
C GLN A 51 -18.17 7.02 -4.87
N VAL A 52 -16.86 7.04 -4.65
CA VAL A 52 -16.08 5.81 -4.49
C VAL A 52 -16.41 5.19 -3.12
N ASN A 53 -16.88 3.95 -3.13
CA ASN A 53 -17.02 3.14 -1.91
C ASN A 53 -15.64 2.65 -1.44
N LEU A 54 -14.91 3.50 -0.70
CA LEU A 54 -13.56 3.19 -0.21
C LEU A 54 -13.50 1.93 0.65
N GLU A 55 -14.53 1.67 1.45
CA GLU A 55 -14.60 0.46 2.27
C GLU A 55 -14.73 -0.79 1.38
N GLY A 56 -15.62 -0.76 0.39
CA GLY A 56 -15.75 -1.83 -0.59
C GLY A 56 -14.46 -2.10 -1.36
N VAL A 57 -13.75 -1.03 -1.77
CA VAL A 57 -12.44 -1.15 -2.42
C VAL A 57 -11.44 -1.86 -1.49
N LEU A 58 -11.29 -1.41 -0.25
CA LEU A 58 -10.37 -2.04 0.70
C LEU A 58 -10.77 -3.47 1.05
N LEU A 59 -12.05 -3.81 1.09
CA LEU A 59 -12.51 -5.18 1.29
C LEU A 59 -12.07 -6.11 0.15
N GLU A 60 -12.24 -5.69 -1.11
CA GLU A 60 -11.79 -6.49 -2.25
C GLU A 60 -10.26 -6.59 -2.32
N MET A 61 -9.54 -5.49 -2.05
CA MET A 61 -8.07 -5.52 -1.99
C MET A 61 -7.56 -6.41 -0.87
N ARG A 62 -8.15 -6.32 0.33
CA ARG A 62 -7.86 -7.20 1.46
C ARG A 62 -8.08 -8.66 1.06
N LYS A 63 -9.19 -8.97 0.39
CA LYS A 63 -9.49 -10.32 -0.08
C LYS A 63 -8.43 -10.83 -1.07
N SER A 64 -7.95 -9.98 -1.99
CA SER A 64 -6.85 -10.33 -2.89
C SER A 64 -5.56 -10.64 -2.12
N VAL A 65 -5.15 -9.75 -1.21
CA VAL A 65 -3.97 -9.95 -0.36
C VAL A 65 -4.06 -11.26 0.40
N GLN A 66 -5.21 -11.53 1.04
CA GLN A 66 -5.40 -12.76 1.80
C GLN A 66 -5.33 -14.01 0.90
N LYS A 67 -5.93 -13.95 -0.31
CA LYS A 67 -5.91 -15.03 -1.29
C LYS A 67 -4.49 -15.31 -1.78
N ASP A 68 -3.73 -14.28 -2.15
CA ASP A 68 -2.39 -14.42 -2.72
C ASP A 68 -1.43 -15.03 -1.68
N PHE A 69 -1.47 -14.56 -0.44
CA PHE A 69 -0.68 -15.14 0.65
C PHE A 69 -1.10 -16.58 0.98
N PHE A 70 -2.41 -16.87 0.96
CA PHE A 70 -2.90 -18.23 1.18
C PHE A 70 -2.38 -19.21 0.11
N GLN A 71 -2.38 -18.80 -1.17
CA GLN A 71 -1.81 -19.59 -2.26
C GLN A 71 -0.31 -19.86 -2.10
N GLY A 72 0.42 -18.96 -1.44
CA GLY A 72 1.83 -19.14 -1.06
C GLY A 72 2.06 -19.96 0.22
N GLY A 73 1.02 -20.51 0.85
CA GLY A 73 1.12 -21.27 2.09
C GLY A 73 1.21 -20.43 3.36
N TYR A 74 0.89 -19.15 3.30
CA TYR A 74 0.88 -18.24 4.45
C TYR A 74 -0.54 -18.09 5.02
N GLN A 75 -0.63 -17.71 6.29
CA GLN A 75 -1.88 -17.28 6.92
C GLN A 75 -1.88 -15.77 7.06
N SER A 76 -3.02 -15.13 6.81
CA SER A 76 -3.14 -13.67 6.89
C SER A 76 -4.37 -13.27 7.71
N VAL A 77 -4.14 -12.41 8.71
CA VAL A 77 -5.20 -11.81 9.53
C VAL A 77 -5.10 -10.31 9.41
N CYS A 78 -6.18 -9.67 8.98
CA CYS A 78 -6.22 -8.22 8.81
C CYS A 78 -7.09 -7.54 9.85
N THR A 79 -6.67 -6.35 10.26
CA THR A 79 -7.43 -5.47 11.15
C THR A 79 -8.80 -5.14 10.55
N LYS A 80 -9.70 -4.62 11.39
CA LYS A 80 -10.92 -3.98 10.87
C LYS A 80 -10.49 -2.74 10.08
N ILE A 81 -11.21 -2.44 9.00
CA ILE A 81 -11.02 -1.18 8.28
C ILE A 81 -11.34 -0.04 9.25
N HIS A 82 -10.47 0.97 9.32
CA HIS A 82 -10.65 2.11 10.20
C HIS A 82 -10.26 3.43 9.53
N PRO A 83 -10.78 4.57 10.03
CA PRO A 83 -10.37 5.89 9.55
C PRO A 83 -8.89 6.17 9.76
N THR A 84 -8.30 6.92 8.83
CA THR A 84 -6.94 7.46 8.89
C THR A 84 -6.83 8.66 7.94
N THR A 85 -5.61 9.10 7.63
CA THR A 85 -5.34 10.08 6.58
C THR A 85 -4.33 9.57 5.54
N LEU A 86 -4.44 10.13 4.33
CA LEU A 86 -3.39 10.05 3.31
C LEU A 86 -3.03 11.48 2.89
N SER A 87 -1.91 11.98 3.42
CA SER A 87 -1.64 13.43 3.47
C SER A 87 -2.81 14.17 4.13
N ARG A 88 -3.41 15.17 3.46
CA ARG A 88 -4.58 15.92 3.97
C ARG A 88 -5.92 15.21 3.74
N LEU A 89 -5.97 14.15 2.95
CA LEU A 89 -7.22 13.48 2.61
C LEU A 89 -7.68 12.58 3.76
N SER A 90 -8.98 12.59 4.02
CA SER A 90 -9.61 11.53 4.83
C SER A 90 -9.49 10.21 4.08
N ALA A 91 -9.08 9.17 4.79
CA ALA A 91 -8.79 7.87 4.21
C ALA A 91 -9.30 6.74 5.09
N LEU A 92 -9.35 5.54 4.53
CA LEU A 92 -9.56 4.29 5.24
C LEU A 92 -8.32 3.42 5.15
N GLU A 93 -8.09 2.58 6.16
CA GLU A 93 -6.93 1.72 6.24
C GLU A 93 -7.23 0.35 6.85
N THR A 94 -6.48 -0.65 6.39
CA THR A 94 -6.39 -1.98 7.01
C THR A 94 -4.96 -2.50 6.93
N THR A 95 -4.52 -3.22 7.96
CA THR A 95 -3.22 -3.89 8.01
C THR A 95 -3.42 -5.38 8.14
N CYS A 96 -2.82 -6.15 7.25
CA CYS A 96 -2.72 -7.60 7.33
C CYS A 96 -1.39 -7.99 7.99
N THR A 97 -1.48 -8.86 9.00
CA THR A 97 -0.36 -9.60 9.59
C THR A 97 -0.28 -10.96 8.90
N ILE A 98 0.88 -11.28 8.32
CA ILE A 98 1.11 -12.51 7.57
C ILE A 98 2.03 -13.40 8.38
N THR A 99 1.62 -14.65 8.56
CA THR A 99 2.38 -15.65 9.31
C THR A 99 2.69 -16.87 8.46
N GLN A 100 3.81 -17.52 8.74
CA GLN A 100 4.20 -18.80 8.18
C GLN A 100 4.59 -19.72 9.32
N ASN A 101 4.00 -20.91 9.40
CA ASN A 101 4.22 -21.87 10.49
C ASN A 101 4.09 -21.23 11.89
N GLY A 102 3.11 -20.33 12.05
CA GLY A 102 2.85 -19.62 13.31
C GLY A 102 3.77 -18.43 13.62
N ARG A 103 4.78 -18.13 12.78
CA ARG A 103 5.68 -16.98 12.95
C ARG A 103 5.20 -15.80 12.09
N HIS A 104 5.16 -14.60 12.67
CA HIS A 104 4.95 -13.35 11.92
C HIS A 104 6.15 -13.05 11.01
N VAL A 105 5.91 -13.02 9.71
CA VAL A 105 6.96 -12.85 8.70
C VAL A 105 6.82 -11.56 7.91
N LEU A 106 5.60 -11.13 7.60
CA LEU A 106 5.33 -9.92 6.82
C LEU A 106 4.16 -9.14 7.41
N SER A 107 4.15 -7.85 7.19
CA SER A 107 2.98 -7.00 7.35
C SER A 107 2.70 -6.27 6.04
N GLN A 108 1.44 -6.12 5.68
CA GLN A 108 1.02 -5.31 4.54
C GLN A 108 -0.15 -4.40 4.94
N THR A 109 -0.02 -3.11 4.64
CA THR A 109 -1.06 -2.12 4.88
C THR A 109 -1.55 -1.52 3.59
N LEU A 110 -2.87 -1.32 3.54
CA LEU A 110 -3.57 -0.70 2.44
C LEU A 110 -4.27 0.55 2.97
N VAL A 111 -4.06 1.67 2.29
CA VAL A 111 -4.68 2.96 2.60
C VAL A 111 -5.38 3.46 1.34
N ALA A 112 -6.68 3.74 1.43
CA ALA A 112 -7.47 4.24 0.30
C ALA A 112 -8.06 5.61 0.61
N ALA A 113 -7.96 6.53 -0.34
CA ALA A 113 -8.51 7.88 -0.27
C ALA A 113 -9.10 8.30 -1.63
N VAL A 114 -9.96 9.31 -1.63
CA VAL A 114 -10.49 9.93 -2.85
C VAL A 114 -10.35 11.44 -2.77
N ASP A 115 -10.05 12.08 -3.89
CA ASP A 115 -10.05 13.53 -4.07
C ASP A 115 -10.69 13.87 -5.42
N ALA A 116 -11.88 14.45 -5.38
CA ALA A 116 -12.70 14.82 -6.54
C ALA A 116 -12.83 13.72 -7.61
N ASP A 117 -11.95 13.74 -8.60
CA ASP A 117 -11.92 12.87 -9.77
C ASP A 117 -10.78 11.83 -9.72
N LYS A 118 -10.15 11.63 -8.55
CA LYS A 118 -9.04 10.68 -8.37
C LYS A 118 -9.22 9.82 -7.13
N ALA A 119 -9.03 8.52 -7.31
CA ALA A 119 -8.86 7.56 -6.23
C ALA A 119 -7.39 7.24 -6.03
N TYR A 120 -6.97 7.15 -4.77
CA TYR A 120 -5.60 6.83 -4.38
C TYR A 120 -5.59 5.57 -3.53
N VAL A 121 -4.65 4.68 -3.82
CA VAL A 121 -4.30 3.58 -2.93
C VAL A 121 -2.80 3.62 -2.66
N LEU A 122 -2.43 3.78 -1.39
CA LEU A 122 -1.07 3.52 -0.93
C LEU A 122 -1.02 2.13 -0.31
N SER A 123 -0.22 1.24 -0.89
CA SER A 123 0.09 -0.08 -0.35
C SER A 123 1.53 -0.10 0.12
N TYR A 124 1.77 -0.66 1.30
CA TYR A 124 3.14 -0.89 1.78
C TYR A 124 3.24 -2.20 2.52
N ALA A 125 4.25 -3.00 2.15
CA ALA A 125 4.46 -4.33 2.66
C ALA A 125 5.95 -4.56 2.96
N GLY A 126 6.26 -5.29 4.03
CA GLY A 126 7.64 -5.62 4.35
C GLY A 126 7.76 -6.68 5.42
N GLN A 127 8.99 -7.14 5.62
CA GLN A 127 9.33 -8.08 6.69
C GLN A 127 8.91 -7.51 8.03
N ALA A 128 8.37 -8.33 8.94
CA ALA A 128 7.71 -7.88 10.17
C ALA A 128 8.53 -6.84 10.96
N GLU A 129 9.82 -7.12 11.20
CA GLU A 129 10.71 -6.22 11.92
C GLU A 129 11.09 -4.98 11.10
N VAL A 130 11.28 -5.11 9.79
CA VAL A 130 11.60 -4.00 8.89
C VAL A 130 10.43 -3.04 8.76
N TYR A 131 9.21 -3.58 8.65
CA TYR A 131 7.97 -2.81 8.63
C TYR A 131 7.82 -2.01 9.93
N LYS A 132 8.08 -2.64 11.08
CA LYS A 132 8.06 -1.98 12.40
C LYS A 132 9.12 -0.89 12.51
N ALA A 133 10.34 -1.14 12.01
CA ALA A 133 11.42 -0.17 12.03
C ALA A 133 11.24 0.99 11.02
N SER A 134 10.38 0.83 10.01
CA SER A 134 10.19 1.81 8.93
C SER A 134 8.94 2.69 9.12
N GLN A 135 8.36 2.74 10.32
CA GLN A 135 7.15 3.56 10.55
C GLN A 135 7.38 5.05 10.26
N ASP A 136 8.55 5.59 10.61
CA ASP A 136 8.89 6.99 10.32
C ASP A 136 9.08 7.23 8.81
N ASP A 137 9.72 6.29 8.10
CA ASP A 137 9.84 6.32 6.64
C ASP A 137 8.45 6.31 5.98
N ILE A 138 7.55 5.42 6.41
CA ILE A 138 6.17 5.32 5.92
C ILE A 138 5.43 6.64 6.16
N ALA A 139 5.51 7.18 7.38
CA ALA A 139 4.83 8.40 7.75
C ALA A 139 5.34 9.60 6.93
N ALA A 140 6.66 9.73 6.78
CA ALA A 140 7.27 10.77 5.95
C ALA A 140 6.80 10.66 4.49
N ALA A 141 6.79 9.44 3.93
CA ALA A 141 6.35 9.21 2.56
C ALA A 141 4.86 9.56 2.38
N ARG A 142 3.98 9.10 3.29
CA ARG A 142 2.54 9.44 3.32
C ARG A 142 2.31 10.95 3.37
N ASN A 143 3.03 11.65 4.23
CA ASN A 143 2.87 13.09 4.45
C ASN A 143 3.51 13.93 3.34
N SER A 144 4.44 13.37 2.55
CA SER A 144 5.05 14.07 1.42
C SER A 144 4.13 14.22 0.21
N LEU A 145 3.03 13.47 0.19
CA LEU A 145 2.07 13.51 -0.91
C LEU A 145 1.39 14.88 -0.95
N LYS A 146 1.48 15.55 -2.09
CA LYS A 146 0.77 16.81 -2.36
C LYS A 146 -0.62 16.49 -2.90
N LEU A 147 -1.40 15.78 -2.09
CA LEU A 147 -2.82 15.53 -2.32
C LEU A 147 -3.62 16.64 -1.69
#